data_AF-A0AAN9F6K9-F1
#
_entry.id   AF-A0AAN9F6K9-F1
#
_cell.length_a   1.000
_cell.length_b   1.000
_cell.length_c   1.000
_cell.angle_alpha   90.00
_cell.angle_beta   90.00
_cell.angle_gamma   90.00
#
_symmetry.space_group_name_H-M   'P 1'
#
loop_
_entity.id
_entity.type
_entity.pdbx_description
1 polymer ?
#
loop_
_entity_poly.entity_id
_entity_poly.type
_entity_poly.pdbx_seq_one_letter_code
_entity_poly.pdbx_strand_id
1 'polypeptide(L)'
;MFRDTIKAGEEFIKEAIAKNFNHTFLVEPTRPICIADLGCSTGPNTFIAMQSIIDAIDLQFQSKGLAAQMPEFQVFFNDHVLNDFNTLYKNLPPNKKYFAAGVPGSFHGRLFPKATLHFVHSSSSLFWLSKVPKEIMDKSSSAWNKGRIHHLNAPKGVVDAYEAQYKVDLENFLNARAEEVVENGLMLLQFPVVTDMILDSDVHPSKPFEIMGSCLLKMAKESGHLYIVGRIPLVASAVQINKQMAR
;
A
#
# COMPACT_ATOMS: atom_id res chain seq x y z
N MET A 1 -4.74 20.09 -4.61
CA MET A 1 -4.18 19.17 -3.60
C MET A 1 -4.42 17.70 -3.97
N PHE A 2 -5.65 17.16 -3.92
CA PHE A 2 -5.87 15.72 -4.18
C PHE A 2 -5.54 15.26 -5.61
N ARG A 3 -5.88 16.06 -6.64
CA ARG A 3 -5.54 15.77 -8.04
C ARG A 3 -4.03 15.83 -8.31
N ASP A 4 -3.34 16.76 -7.66
CA ASP A 4 -1.90 16.94 -7.81
C ASP A 4 -1.13 15.77 -7.20
N THR A 5 -1.62 15.22 -6.07
CA THR A 5 -1.05 14.01 -5.46
C THR A 5 -1.22 12.77 -6.34
N ILE A 6 -2.39 12.60 -6.97
CA ILE A 6 -2.61 11.49 -7.92
C ILE A 6 -1.64 11.61 -9.08
N LYS A 7 -1.55 12.80 -9.69
CA LYS A 7 -0.65 13.05 -10.83
C LYS A 7 0.83 12.82 -10.47
N ALA A 8 1.28 13.29 -9.32
CA ALA A 8 2.63 13.03 -8.83
C ALA A 8 2.88 11.52 -8.62
N GLY A 9 1.88 10.78 -8.15
CA GLY A 9 1.94 9.32 -8.04
C GLY A 9 2.09 8.64 -9.40
N GLU A 10 1.35 9.07 -10.41
CA GLU A 10 1.45 8.55 -11.78
C GLU A 10 2.81 8.84 -12.43
N GLU A 11 3.32 10.06 -12.27
CA GLU A 11 4.65 10.46 -12.77
C GLU A 11 5.74 9.62 -12.10
N PHE A 12 5.67 9.42 -10.79
CA PHE A 12 6.59 8.55 -10.05
C PHE A 12 6.55 7.10 -10.54
N ILE A 13 5.35 6.54 -10.79
CA ILE A 13 5.19 5.20 -11.37
C ILE A 13 5.93 5.10 -12.70
N LYS A 14 5.70 6.07 -13.60
CA LYS A 14 6.30 6.09 -14.94
C LYS A 14 7.82 6.17 -14.87
N GLU A 15 8.36 7.04 -14.04
CA GLU A 15 9.82 7.18 -13.83
C GLU A 15 10.45 5.91 -13.25
N ALA A 16 9.83 5.33 -12.22
CA ALA A 16 10.32 4.12 -11.58
C ALA A 16 10.39 2.94 -12.57
N ILE A 17 9.35 2.77 -13.39
CA ILE A 17 9.30 1.74 -14.44
C ILE A 17 10.33 2.03 -15.53
N ALA A 18 10.38 3.25 -16.04
CA ALA A 18 11.34 3.59 -17.11
C ALA A 18 12.80 3.33 -16.71
N LYS A 19 13.14 3.53 -15.43
CA LYS A 19 14.50 3.33 -14.92
C LYS A 19 14.82 1.89 -14.54
N ASN A 20 13.83 1.11 -14.08
CA ASN A 20 14.08 -0.16 -13.40
C ASN A 20 13.37 -1.37 -14.00
N PHE A 21 12.50 -1.18 -14.99
CA PHE A 21 11.78 -2.29 -15.60
C PHE A 21 12.73 -3.20 -16.36
N ASN A 22 12.78 -4.47 -15.93
CA ASN A 22 13.75 -5.41 -16.47
C ASN A 22 13.43 -5.76 -17.93
N HIS A 23 14.40 -5.50 -18.80
CA HIS A 23 14.30 -5.75 -20.22
C HIS A 23 14.29 -7.24 -20.59
N THR A 24 14.68 -8.16 -19.71
CA THR A 24 14.58 -9.60 -20.01
C THR A 24 13.13 -10.07 -20.11
N PHE A 25 12.18 -9.40 -19.42
CA PHE A 25 10.74 -9.66 -19.61
C PHE A 25 10.25 -9.29 -21.02
N LEU A 26 11.03 -8.53 -21.78
CA LEU A 26 10.70 -8.14 -23.15
C LEU A 26 11.07 -9.20 -24.19
N VAL A 27 11.83 -10.23 -23.80
CA VAL A 27 12.43 -11.22 -24.72
C VAL A 27 11.68 -12.55 -24.73
N GLU A 28 10.89 -12.85 -23.68
CA GLU A 28 10.09 -14.09 -23.57
C GLU A 28 8.58 -13.81 -23.43
N PRO A 29 7.88 -13.42 -24.51
CA PRO A 29 6.49 -12.94 -24.46
C PRO A 29 5.44 -14.05 -24.26
N THR A 30 5.84 -15.28 -23.90
CA THR A 30 4.91 -16.44 -23.86
C THR A 30 4.08 -16.52 -22.59
N ARG A 31 4.31 -15.65 -21.59
CA ARG A 31 3.57 -15.63 -20.33
C ARG A 31 3.07 -14.21 -20.03
N PRO A 32 1.91 -14.08 -19.37
CA PRO A 32 1.38 -12.77 -19.02
C PRO A 32 2.27 -12.08 -17.98
N ILE A 33 2.37 -10.75 -18.08
CA ILE A 33 2.94 -9.92 -17.02
C ILE A 33 1.89 -9.82 -15.90
N CYS A 34 2.16 -10.53 -14.81
CA CYS A 34 1.37 -10.49 -13.58
C CYS A 34 1.72 -9.27 -12.72
N ILE A 35 0.72 -8.43 -12.45
CA ILE A 35 0.81 -7.22 -11.62
C ILE A 35 -0.14 -7.39 -10.43
N ALA A 36 0.28 -7.03 -9.22
CA ALA A 36 -0.59 -7.01 -8.05
C ALA A 36 -0.69 -5.61 -7.45
N ASP A 37 -1.91 -5.17 -7.14
CA ASP A 37 -2.18 -4.00 -6.30
C ASP A 37 -2.59 -4.46 -4.90
N LEU A 38 -1.78 -4.17 -3.89
CA LEU A 38 -1.97 -4.61 -2.51
C LEU A 38 -2.55 -3.48 -1.66
N GLY A 39 -3.81 -3.65 -1.25
CA GLY A 39 -4.63 -2.61 -0.63
C GLY A 39 -5.38 -1.79 -1.69
N CYS A 40 -6.07 -2.46 -2.61
CA CYS A 40 -6.70 -1.84 -3.77
C CYS A 40 -7.97 -1.04 -3.45
N SER A 41 -8.60 -1.28 -2.29
CA SER A 41 -9.91 -0.76 -1.94
C SER A 41 -10.95 -1.09 -3.04
N THR A 42 -11.76 -0.12 -3.46
CA THR A 42 -12.90 -0.32 -4.40
C THR A 42 -12.85 0.55 -5.67
N GLY A 43 -11.75 1.28 -5.87
CA GLY A 43 -11.57 2.23 -6.98
C GLY A 43 -12.08 3.66 -6.70
N PRO A 44 -11.81 4.64 -7.59
CA PRO A 44 -11.16 4.49 -8.90
C PRO A 44 -9.61 4.48 -8.85
N ASN A 45 -9.01 4.83 -7.70
CA ASN A 45 -7.56 5.03 -7.58
C ASN A 45 -6.73 3.81 -8.02
N THR A 46 -7.16 2.60 -7.64
CA THR A 46 -6.50 1.35 -8.06
C THR A 46 -6.45 1.21 -9.58
N PHE A 47 -7.53 1.55 -10.30
CA PHE A 47 -7.56 1.44 -11.77
C PHE A 47 -6.64 2.45 -12.43
N ILE A 48 -6.56 3.67 -11.89
CA ILE A 48 -5.66 4.72 -12.37
C ILE A 48 -4.20 4.29 -12.19
N ALA A 49 -3.85 3.75 -11.03
CA ALA A 49 -2.51 3.23 -10.76
C ALA A 49 -2.15 2.06 -11.69
N MET A 50 -3.04 1.08 -11.84
CA MET A 50 -2.80 -0.09 -12.69
C MET A 50 -2.68 0.30 -14.18
N GLN A 51 -3.51 1.23 -14.65
CA GLN A 51 -3.40 1.76 -16.01
C GLN A 51 -2.07 2.49 -16.21
N SER A 52 -1.64 3.29 -15.23
CA SER A 52 -0.36 4.02 -15.29
C SER A 52 0.85 3.08 -15.35
N ILE A 53 0.80 1.97 -14.60
CA ILE A 53 1.84 0.93 -14.64
C ILE A 53 1.86 0.27 -16.03
N ILE A 54 0.70 -0.14 -16.54
CA ILE A 54 0.59 -0.81 -17.85
C ILE A 54 1.05 0.11 -18.97
N ASP A 55 0.62 1.37 -18.99
CA ASP A 55 1.03 2.33 -20.00
C ASP A 55 2.54 2.60 -19.93
N ALA A 56 3.13 2.65 -18.73
CA ALA A 56 4.57 2.80 -18.58
C ALA A 56 5.34 1.59 -19.11
N ILE A 57 4.83 0.36 -18.90
CA ILE A 57 5.43 -0.87 -19.46
C ILE A 57 5.26 -0.91 -20.98
N ASP A 58 4.08 -0.57 -21.50
CA ASP A 58 3.79 -0.47 -22.94
C ASP A 58 4.80 0.47 -23.63
N LEU A 59 5.07 1.64 -23.03
CA LEU A 59 6.10 2.56 -23.52
C LEU A 59 7.51 1.93 -23.55
N GLN A 60 7.85 1.05 -22.60
CA GLN A 60 9.14 0.33 -22.64
C GLN A 60 9.22 -0.64 -23.82
N PHE A 61 8.13 -1.35 -24.15
CA PHE A 61 8.08 -2.22 -25.33
C PHE A 61 8.15 -1.41 -26.63
N GLN A 62 7.40 -0.31 -26.72
CA GLN A 62 7.37 0.55 -27.90
C GLN A 62 8.73 1.20 -28.17
N SER A 63 9.38 1.77 -27.15
CA SER A 63 10.68 2.45 -27.30
C SER A 63 11.81 1.53 -27.77
N LYS A 64 11.64 0.21 -27.63
CA LYS A 64 12.59 -0.81 -28.10
C LYS A 64 12.16 -1.48 -29.41
N GLY A 65 11.08 -1.03 -30.04
CA GLY A 65 10.57 -1.62 -31.28
C GLY A 65 9.94 -3.01 -31.09
N LEU A 66 9.52 -3.35 -29.86
CA LEU A 66 8.96 -4.65 -29.50
C LEU A 66 7.44 -4.61 -29.31
N ALA A 67 6.75 -3.60 -29.84
CA ALA A 67 5.30 -3.43 -29.68
C ALA A 67 4.48 -4.66 -30.13
N ALA A 68 4.92 -5.36 -31.18
CA ALA A 68 4.27 -6.58 -31.68
C ALA A 68 4.44 -7.79 -30.74
N GLN A 69 5.34 -7.71 -29.76
CA GLN A 69 5.65 -8.76 -28.79
C GLN A 69 5.11 -8.40 -27.39
N MET A 70 4.24 -7.39 -27.29
CA MET A 70 3.67 -6.98 -26.02
C MET A 70 2.87 -8.13 -25.41
N PRO A 71 3.21 -8.59 -24.19
CA PRO A 71 2.52 -9.69 -23.54
C PRO A 71 1.15 -9.25 -23.02
N GLU A 72 0.30 -10.23 -22.73
CA GLU A 72 -0.94 -9.98 -22.00
C GLU A 72 -0.65 -9.55 -20.56
N PHE A 73 -1.55 -8.74 -19.98
CA PHE A 73 -1.44 -8.30 -18.59
C PHE A 73 -2.49 -9.00 -17.72
N GLN A 74 -2.05 -9.56 -16.60
CA GLN A 74 -2.92 -10.07 -15.54
C GLN A 74 -2.76 -9.20 -14.31
N VAL A 75 -3.81 -8.49 -13.93
CA VAL A 75 -3.84 -7.64 -12.73
C VAL A 75 -4.61 -8.36 -11.62
N PHE A 76 -3.99 -8.39 -10.45
CA PHE A 76 -4.56 -8.91 -9.22
C PHE A 76 -4.86 -7.76 -8.26
N PHE A 77 -6.12 -7.61 -7.89
CA PHE A 77 -6.59 -6.62 -6.92
C PHE A 77 -6.68 -7.29 -5.54
N ASN A 78 -5.74 -7.02 -4.66
CA ASN A 78 -5.75 -7.55 -3.31
C ASN A 78 -6.26 -6.51 -2.31
N ASP A 79 -7.13 -6.96 -1.43
CA ASP A 79 -7.49 -6.26 -0.20
C ASP A 79 -7.96 -7.28 0.84
N HIS A 80 -8.33 -6.82 2.03
CA HIS A 80 -8.94 -7.63 3.07
C HIS A 80 -10.15 -8.41 2.54
N VAL A 81 -10.41 -9.58 3.13
CA VAL A 81 -11.56 -10.44 2.80
C VAL A 81 -12.90 -9.69 2.89
N LEU A 82 -12.97 -8.68 3.77
CA LEU A 82 -14.16 -7.86 3.97
C LEU A 82 -14.27 -6.65 3.04
N ASN A 83 -13.32 -6.45 2.13
CA ASN A 83 -13.41 -5.40 1.13
C ASN A 83 -14.59 -5.65 0.19
N ASP A 84 -15.19 -4.57 -0.30
CA ASP A 84 -16.32 -4.66 -1.23
C ASP A 84 -15.84 -4.88 -2.67
N PHE A 85 -15.41 -6.12 -2.93
CA PHE A 85 -15.00 -6.56 -4.27
C PHE A 85 -16.14 -6.47 -5.29
N ASN A 86 -17.41 -6.51 -4.88
CA ASN A 86 -18.53 -6.33 -5.79
C ASN A 86 -18.53 -4.92 -6.39
N THR A 87 -18.32 -3.90 -5.55
CA THR A 87 -18.18 -2.52 -6.01
C THR A 87 -16.92 -2.36 -6.87
N LEU A 88 -15.79 -2.97 -6.49
CA LEU A 88 -14.58 -2.99 -7.32
C LEU A 88 -14.87 -3.55 -8.72
N TYR A 89 -15.53 -4.71 -8.84
CA TYR A 89 -15.84 -5.32 -10.13
C TYR A 89 -16.83 -4.52 -10.97
N LYS A 90 -17.85 -3.90 -10.34
CA LYS A 90 -18.80 -3.01 -11.03
C LYS A 90 -18.11 -1.76 -11.59
N ASN A 91 -17.05 -1.30 -10.94
CA ASN A 91 -16.32 -0.10 -11.35
C ASN A 91 -15.12 -0.39 -12.27
N LEU A 92 -14.87 -1.65 -12.63
CA LEU A 92 -13.77 -1.99 -13.55
C LEU A 92 -13.95 -1.25 -14.88
N PRO A 93 -12.90 -0.61 -15.42
CA PRO A 93 -12.99 0.06 -16.71
C PRO A 93 -13.37 -0.93 -17.82
N PRO A 94 -14.35 -0.60 -18.69
CA PRO A 94 -14.78 -1.50 -19.75
C PRO A 94 -13.68 -1.74 -20.80
N ASN A 95 -12.88 -0.71 -21.09
CA ASN A 95 -11.81 -0.73 -22.10
C ASN A 95 -10.42 -1.01 -21.51
N LYS A 96 -10.34 -1.73 -20.39
CA LYS A 96 -9.06 -2.10 -19.76
C LYS A 96 -8.22 -3.01 -20.67
N LYS A 97 -6.90 -2.80 -20.69
CA LYS A 97 -5.93 -3.61 -21.45
C LYS A 97 -5.41 -4.84 -20.66
N TYR A 98 -6.16 -5.30 -19.67
CA TYR A 98 -5.71 -6.35 -18.75
C TYR A 98 -6.86 -7.25 -18.29
N PHE A 99 -6.51 -8.50 -17.99
CA PHE A 99 -7.36 -9.42 -17.23
C PHE A 99 -7.30 -9.06 -15.75
N ALA A 100 -8.44 -9.18 -15.06
CA ALA A 100 -8.59 -8.74 -13.68
C ALA A 100 -9.05 -9.90 -12.79
N ALA A 101 -8.45 -10.03 -11.61
CA ALA A 101 -8.87 -10.96 -10.57
C ALA A 101 -8.77 -10.31 -9.19
N GLY A 102 -9.74 -10.56 -8.30
CA GLY A 102 -9.65 -10.16 -6.90
C GLY A 102 -8.97 -11.25 -6.06
N VAL A 103 -8.18 -10.82 -5.08
CA VAL A 103 -7.42 -11.71 -4.18
C VAL A 103 -7.72 -11.30 -2.73
N PRO A 104 -8.73 -11.91 -2.09
CA PRO A 104 -9.10 -11.57 -0.72
C PRO A 104 -8.07 -12.12 0.28
N GLY A 105 -7.50 -11.26 1.12
CA GLY A 105 -6.53 -11.66 2.14
C GLY A 105 -5.68 -10.52 2.66
N SER A 106 -5.04 -10.70 3.81
CA SER A 106 -4.09 -9.70 4.33
C SER A 106 -2.77 -9.78 3.56
N PHE A 107 -2.29 -8.65 3.04
CA PHE A 107 -0.95 -8.56 2.44
C PHE A 107 0.20 -8.75 3.43
N HIS A 108 -0.05 -8.80 4.74
CA HIS A 108 1.00 -9.11 5.72
C HIS A 108 1.41 -10.58 5.66
N GLY A 109 0.64 -11.43 4.98
CA GLY A 109 0.98 -12.84 4.71
C GLY A 109 1.16 -13.13 3.22
N ARG A 110 1.36 -14.41 2.92
CA ARG A 110 1.41 -14.94 1.55
C ARG A 110 0.02 -14.94 0.91
N LEU A 111 -0.04 -14.47 -0.34
CA LEU A 111 -1.23 -14.34 -1.18
C LEU A 111 -1.08 -15.08 -2.51
N PHE A 112 0.16 -15.24 -3.00
CA PHE A 112 0.43 -15.77 -4.33
C PHE A 112 1.39 -16.97 -4.30
N PRO A 113 1.35 -17.84 -5.33
CA PRO A 113 2.39 -18.84 -5.54
C PRO A 113 3.78 -18.21 -5.72
N LYS A 114 4.82 -19.02 -5.52
CA LYS A 114 6.20 -18.55 -5.63
C LYS A 114 6.49 -18.04 -7.05
N ALA A 115 7.30 -16.99 -7.15
CA ALA A 115 7.81 -16.43 -8.42
C ALA A 115 6.70 -16.29 -9.50
N THR A 116 5.60 -15.63 -9.16
CA THR A 116 4.46 -15.41 -10.06
C THR A 116 4.30 -13.94 -10.42
N LEU A 117 4.63 -13.00 -9.52
CA LEU A 117 4.42 -11.58 -9.71
C LEU A 117 5.64 -10.91 -10.35
N HIS A 118 5.40 -10.15 -11.41
CA HIS A 118 6.44 -9.35 -12.09
C HIS A 118 6.51 -7.95 -11.51
N PHE A 119 5.36 -7.42 -11.08
CA PHE A 119 5.25 -6.10 -10.49
C PHE A 119 4.29 -6.13 -9.30
N VAL A 120 4.70 -5.52 -8.18
CA VAL A 120 3.84 -5.30 -7.02
C VAL A 120 3.73 -3.81 -6.75
N HIS A 121 2.50 -3.34 -6.63
CA HIS A 121 2.17 -1.99 -6.22
C HIS A 121 1.46 -2.04 -4.87
N SER A 122 1.74 -1.06 -4.00
CA SER A 122 0.91 -0.80 -2.84
C SER A 122 0.92 0.69 -2.57
N SER A 123 -0.25 1.31 -2.49
CA SER A 123 -0.37 2.74 -2.18
C SER A 123 -1.33 2.99 -1.02
N SER A 124 -0.96 3.90 -0.14
CA SER A 124 -1.67 4.28 1.10
C SER A 124 -2.17 3.09 1.93
N SER A 125 -1.37 2.02 2.02
CA SER A 125 -1.84 0.78 2.66
C SER A 125 -0.89 0.20 3.70
N LEU A 126 0.43 0.29 3.50
CA LEU A 126 1.41 -0.29 4.42
C LEU A 126 1.48 0.38 5.81
N PHE A 127 0.92 1.57 5.97
CA PHE A 127 0.81 2.21 7.29
C PHE A 127 -0.27 1.57 8.19
N TRP A 128 -1.05 0.62 7.66
CA TRP A 128 -2.02 -0.13 8.42
C TRP A 128 -1.40 -1.35 9.09
N LEU A 129 -1.34 -1.30 10.43
CA LEU A 129 -0.90 -2.42 11.24
C LEU A 129 -1.82 -3.64 11.05
N SER A 130 -1.23 -4.82 11.11
CA SER A 130 -1.96 -6.10 11.08
C SER A 130 -2.86 -6.27 12.31
N LYS A 131 -2.46 -5.67 13.43
CA LYS A 131 -3.18 -5.67 14.71
C LYS A 131 -2.79 -4.47 15.57
N VAL A 132 -3.62 -4.15 16.55
CA VAL A 132 -3.27 -3.17 17.59
C VAL A 132 -2.24 -3.82 18.54
N PRO A 133 -1.14 -3.12 18.90
CA PRO A 133 -0.21 -3.62 19.92
C PRO A 133 -0.94 -3.91 21.24
N LYS A 134 -0.63 -5.03 21.89
CA LYS A 134 -1.42 -5.48 23.07
C LYS A 134 -1.17 -4.56 24.28
N GLU A 135 0.09 -4.16 24.42
CA GLU A 135 0.62 -3.31 25.47
C GLU A 135 0.00 -1.91 25.49
N ILE A 136 -0.54 -1.41 24.38
CA ILE A 136 -1.24 -0.12 24.36
C ILE A 136 -2.72 -0.22 24.76
N MET A 137 -3.27 -1.44 24.76
CA MET A 137 -4.64 -1.73 25.18
C MET A 137 -4.74 -2.14 26.65
N ASP A 138 -3.65 -2.67 27.22
CA ASP A 138 -3.60 -3.12 28.60
C ASP A 138 -3.48 -1.93 29.56
N LYS A 139 -4.50 -1.71 30.42
CA LYS A 139 -4.53 -0.62 31.39
C LYS A 139 -3.42 -0.70 32.46
N SER A 140 -2.85 -1.89 32.67
CA SER A 140 -1.76 -2.11 33.62
C SER A 140 -0.38 -1.86 33.01
N SER A 141 -0.29 -1.77 31.68
CA SER A 141 0.94 -1.52 30.96
C SER A 141 1.38 -0.07 31.08
N SER A 142 2.70 0.16 31.18
CA SER A 142 3.30 1.50 31.08
C SER A 142 3.11 2.13 29.69
N ALA A 143 2.80 1.31 28.68
CA ALA A 143 2.48 1.74 27.33
C ALA A 143 0.97 1.93 27.09
N TRP A 144 0.12 1.86 28.11
CA TRP A 144 -1.32 2.07 27.96
C TRP A 144 -1.61 3.44 27.31
N ASN A 145 -2.27 3.45 26.14
CA ASN A 145 -2.52 4.69 25.40
C ASN A 145 -3.75 5.46 25.91
N LYS A 146 -3.74 5.81 27.19
CA LYS A 146 -4.88 6.46 27.87
C LYS A 146 -5.26 7.77 27.19
N GLY A 147 -6.55 7.87 26.83
CA GLY A 147 -7.15 9.10 26.31
C GLY A 147 -6.67 9.49 24.92
N ARG A 148 -6.11 8.57 24.14
CA ARG A 148 -5.64 8.80 22.77
C ARG A 148 -6.04 7.62 21.89
N ILE A 149 -6.05 7.84 20.58
CA ILE A 149 -6.39 6.81 19.59
C ILE A 149 -5.23 6.47 18.64
N HIS A 150 -4.09 7.16 18.78
CA HIS A 150 -2.89 6.97 17.97
C HIS A 150 -1.64 7.41 18.74
N HIS A 151 -0.46 7.32 18.11
CA HIS A 151 0.84 7.55 18.76
C HIS A 151 1.37 9.00 18.65
N LEU A 152 0.71 9.91 17.91
CA LEU A 152 1.16 11.30 17.82
C LEU A 152 1.07 11.97 19.20
N ASN A 153 2.15 12.63 19.63
CA ASN A 153 2.26 13.25 20.96
C ASN A 153 1.98 12.26 22.13
N ALA A 154 2.21 10.97 21.91
CA ALA A 154 2.05 9.93 22.93
C ALA A 154 3.35 9.73 23.74
N PRO A 155 3.28 9.16 24.96
CA PRO A 155 4.46 8.76 25.70
C PRO A 155 5.33 7.79 24.89
N LYS A 156 6.65 7.82 25.11
CA LYS A 156 7.62 7.00 24.38
C LYS A 156 7.22 5.52 24.31
N GLY A 157 6.74 4.94 25.42
CA GLY A 157 6.32 3.53 25.44
C GLY A 157 5.18 3.19 24.48
N VAL A 158 4.27 4.14 24.20
CA VAL A 158 3.23 3.97 23.17
C VAL A 158 3.86 4.00 21.79
N VAL A 159 4.73 4.97 21.53
CA VAL A 159 5.41 5.11 20.22
C VAL A 159 6.22 3.85 19.91
N ASP A 160 7.01 3.37 20.87
CA ASP A 160 7.83 2.16 20.75
C ASP A 160 6.98 0.92 20.43
N ALA A 161 5.79 0.80 21.03
CA ALA A 161 4.87 -0.31 20.77
C ALA A 161 4.30 -0.29 19.34
N TYR A 162 3.95 0.90 18.83
CA TYR A 162 3.54 1.05 17.42
C TYR A 162 4.72 0.71 16.49
N GLU A 163 5.90 1.25 16.75
CA GLU A 163 7.11 1.00 15.94
C GLU A 163 7.47 -0.49 15.89
N ALA A 164 7.43 -1.18 17.03
CA ALA A 164 7.67 -2.62 17.10
C ALA A 164 6.69 -3.42 16.23
N GLN A 165 5.40 -3.05 16.25
CA GLN A 165 4.40 -3.70 15.41
C GLN A 165 4.58 -3.38 13.92
N TYR A 166 4.92 -2.13 13.57
CA TYR A 166 5.26 -1.74 12.19
C TYR A 166 6.43 -2.55 11.64
N LYS A 167 7.48 -2.74 12.45
CA LYS A 167 8.65 -3.52 12.05
C LYS A 167 8.29 -4.97 11.73
N VAL A 168 7.53 -5.61 12.62
CA VAL A 168 7.06 -7.01 12.41
C VAL A 168 6.18 -7.11 11.16
N ASP A 169 5.27 -6.16 10.97
CA ASP A 169 4.35 -6.16 9.83
C ASP A 169 5.08 -5.94 8.51
N LEU A 170 6.02 -5.00 8.46
CA LEU A 170 6.83 -4.75 7.27
C LEU A 170 7.75 -5.93 6.94
N GLU A 171 8.36 -6.56 7.94
CA GLU A 171 9.19 -7.75 7.75
C GLU A 171 8.36 -8.91 7.17
N ASN A 172 7.17 -9.17 7.73
CA ASN A 172 6.27 -10.21 7.22
C ASN A 172 5.81 -9.91 5.79
N PHE A 173 5.44 -8.66 5.51
CA PHE A 173 5.11 -8.21 4.16
C PHE A 173 6.26 -8.47 3.19
N LEU A 174 7.47 -7.99 3.49
CA LEU A 174 8.64 -8.12 2.60
C LEU A 174 9.03 -9.59 2.40
N ASN A 175 9.00 -10.42 3.45
CA ASN A 175 9.27 -11.85 3.34
C ASN A 175 8.27 -12.55 2.42
N ALA A 176 6.98 -12.26 2.57
CA ALA A 176 5.95 -12.83 1.71
C ALA A 176 6.13 -12.38 0.25
N ARG A 177 6.42 -11.09 0.00
CA ARG A 177 6.67 -10.59 -1.36
C ARG A 177 7.94 -11.16 -1.96
N ALA A 178 8.99 -11.36 -1.17
CA ALA A 178 10.24 -11.94 -1.64
C ALA A 178 10.04 -13.35 -2.21
N GLU A 179 9.08 -14.14 -1.70
CA GLU A 179 8.77 -15.45 -2.27
C GLU A 179 7.92 -15.36 -3.55
N GLU A 180 7.04 -14.37 -3.63
CA GLU A 180 6.02 -14.25 -4.69
C GLU A 180 6.52 -13.54 -5.94
N VAL A 181 7.46 -12.60 -5.77
CA VAL A 181 8.03 -11.81 -6.85
C VAL A 181 9.10 -12.63 -7.59
N VAL A 182 9.00 -12.65 -8.91
CA VAL A 182 9.98 -13.29 -9.80
C VAL A 182 11.37 -12.67 -9.63
N GLU A 183 12.40 -13.36 -10.11
CA GLU A 183 13.73 -12.75 -10.21
C GLU A 183 13.66 -11.46 -11.05
N ASN A 184 14.27 -10.39 -10.56
CA ASN A 184 14.26 -9.05 -11.16
C ASN A 184 12.86 -8.40 -11.30
N GLY A 185 11.84 -8.92 -10.60
CA GLY A 185 10.56 -8.24 -10.46
C GLY A 185 10.69 -6.96 -9.62
N LEU A 186 9.73 -6.05 -9.78
CA LEU A 186 9.75 -4.73 -9.18
C LEU A 186 8.64 -4.57 -8.12
N MET A 187 8.96 -3.90 -7.02
CA MET A 187 7.96 -3.44 -6.05
C MET A 187 7.99 -1.92 -5.93
N LEU A 188 6.82 -1.32 -6.09
CA LEU A 188 6.59 0.11 -5.91
C LEU A 188 5.66 0.32 -4.73
N LEU A 189 6.18 0.90 -3.65
CA LEU A 189 5.44 1.09 -2.41
C LEU A 189 5.22 2.58 -2.19
N GLN A 190 4.02 2.98 -1.79
CA GLN A 190 3.67 4.37 -1.50
C GLN A 190 2.87 4.43 -0.20
N PHE A 191 3.47 4.78 0.93
CA PHE A 191 2.87 4.93 2.24
C PHE A 191 3.49 6.12 3.00
N PRO A 192 2.73 6.85 3.83
CA PRO A 192 3.25 8.02 4.53
C PRO A 192 4.51 7.66 5.32
N VAL A 193 5.52 8.52 5.21
CA VAL A 193 6.69 8.51 6.08
C VAL A 193 6.75 9.81 6.85
N VAL A 194 7.09 9.71 8.13
CA VAL A 194 7.45 10.86 8.95
C VAL A 194 8.93 11.09 8.74
N THR A 195 9.32 12.28 8.28
CA THR A 195 10.73 12.67 8.17
C THR A 195 11.20 13.31 9.48
N ASP A 196 12.46 13.12 9.84
CA ASP A 196 13.09 13.79 11.01
C ASP A 196 13.20 15.32 10.83
N MET A 197 12.95 15.81 9.61
CA MET A 197 12.78 17.23 9.36
C MET A 197 11.46 17.66 9.95
N ILE A 198 11.49 18.66 10.83
CA ILE A 198 10.32 19.28 11.45
C ILE A 198 9.38 19.72 10.34
N LEU A 199 8.46 18.86 9.95
CA LEU A 199 7.28 19.26 9.20
C LEU A 199 6.54 20.22 10.13
N ASP A 200 6.07 21.32 9.57
CA ASP A 200 5.08 22.13 10.25
C ASP A 200 3.99 21.19 10.76
N SER A 201 3.60 21.31 12.03
CA SER A 201 2.83 20.28 12.75
C SER A 201 1.50 19.93 12.08
N ASP A 202 1.07 20.78 11.15
CA ASP A 202 -0.12 20.67 10.31
C ASP A 202 0.00 19.65 9.15
N VAL A 203 1.21 19.18 8.81
CA VAL A 203 1.46 18.26 7.68
C VAL A 203 1.79 16.83 8.14
N HIS A 204 1.81 16.56 9.45
CA HIS A 204 2.13 15.23 9.97
C HIS A 204 1.07 14.19 9.55
N PRO A 205 1.43 13.03 8.96
CA PRO A 205 0.47 12.01 8.51
C PRO A 205 -0.48 11.52 9.60
N SER A 206 -0.04 11.55 10.85
CA SER A 206 -0.86 11.19 12.01
C SER A 206 -1.74 12.31 12.59
N LYS A 207 -1.66 13.56 12.08
CA LYS A 207 -2.43 14.71 12.56
C LYS A 207 -3.95 14.50 12.50
N PRO A 208 -4.52 13.90 11.42
CA PRO A 208 -5.95 13.59 11.38
C PRO A 208 -6.42 12.71 12.55
N PHE A 209 -5.59 11.77 13.01
CA PHE A 209 -5.91 10.91 14.14
C PHE A 209 -5.86 11.66 15.48
N GLU A 210 -5.00 12.66 15.63
CA GLU A 210 -4.99 13.52 16.82
C GLU A 210 -6.26 14.37 16.89
N ILE A 211 -6.64 15.04 15.79
CA ILE A 211 -7.85 15.85 15.70
C ILE A 211 -9.07 14.99 16.03
N MET A 212 -9.17 13.82 15.41
CA MET A 212 -10.23 12.86 15.67
C MET A 212 -10.26 12.44 17.13
N GLY A 213 -9.10 12.06 17.72
CA GLY A 213 -9.00 11.72 19.13
C GLY A 213 -9.53 12.83 20.04
N SER A 214 -9.24 14.10 19.72
CA SER A 214 -9.75 15.25 20.47
C SER A 214 -11.28 15.38 20.40
N CYS A 215 -11.87 15.14 19.22
CA CYS A 215 -13.32 15.12 19.03
C CYS A 215 -13.97 14.00 19.84
N LEU A 216 -13.40 12.79 19.80
CA LEU A 216 -13.89 11.64 20.58
C LEU A 216 -13.86 11.91 22.09
N LEU A 217 -12.78 12.53 22.59
CA LEU A 217 -12.68 12.93 23.99
C LEU A 217 -13.71 13.97 24.38
N LYS A 218 -13.96 14.97 23.53
CA LYS A 218 -14.97 16.00 23.77
C LYS A 218 -16.36 15.38 23.87
N MET A 219 -16.71 14.52 22.91
CA MET A 219 -17.99 13.79 22.94
C MET A 219 -18.13 12.94 24.21
N ALA A 220 -17.09 12.22 24.62
CA ALA A 220 -17.10 11.40 25.83
C ALA A 220 -17.30 12.23 27.12
N LYS A 221 -16.75 13.45 27.18
CA LYS A 221 -16.96 14.37 28.31
C LYS A 221 -18.38 14.92 28.37
N GLU A 222 -18.99 15.19 27.22
CA GLU A 222 -20.34 15.78 27.13
C GLU A 222 -21.45 14.76 27.36
N SER A 223 -21.23 13.48 27.04
CA SER A 223 -22.28 12.44 27.05
C SER A 223 -22.28 11.53 28.30
N GLY A 224 -21.29 11.64 29.19
CA GLY A 224 -21.19 10.85 30.42
C GLY A 224 -20.87 9.35 30.21
N HIS A 225 -21.30 8.75 29.10
CA HIS A 225 -21.13 7.34 28.73
C HIS A 225 -20.97 7.18 27.21
N LEU A 226 -19.74 7.25 26.69
CA LEU A 226 -19.49 6.96 25.28
C LEU A 226 -18.29 6.02 25.11
N TYR A 227 -18.56 4.83 24.59
CA TYR A 227 -17.57 3.86 24.13
C TYR A 227 -17.45 4.00 22.63
N ILE A 228 -16.29 4.44 22.12
CA ILE A 228 -16.08 4.59 20.68
C ILE A 228 -15.03 3.58 20.22
N VAL A 229 -15.43 2.71 19.30
CA VAL A 229 -14.57 1.77 18.57
C VAL A 229 -14.66 2.15 17.09
N GLY A 230 -13.55 2.52 16.45
CA GLY A 230 -13.52 2.86 15.01
C GLY A 230 -12.13 2.75 14.40
N ARG A 231 -12.07 2.32 13.13
CA ARG A 231 -10.88 2.26 12.23
C ARG A 231 -11.05 3.29 11.11
N ILE A 232 -10.05 4.15 10.83
CA ILE A 232 -10.17 5.22 9.81
C ILE A 232 -8.87 5.44 8.97
N PRO A 233 -8.88 5.55 7.61
CA PRO A 233 -7.69 5.54 6.72
C PRO A 233 -7.17 6.91 6.20
N LEU A 234 -5.97 6.85 5.56
CA LEU A 234 -5.26 7.77 4.59
C LEU A 234 -4.10 8.62 5.20
N VAL A 235 -2.94 8.96 4.57
CA VAL A 235 -2.53 9.35 3.17
C VAL A 235 -1.02 9.01 2.90
N ALA A 236 -0.54 8.79 1.66
CA ALA A 236 0.77 8.21 1.20
C ALA A 236 2.10 9.05 1.12
N SER A 237 3.24 8.35 0.94
CA SER A 237 4.59 8.82 0.51
C SER A 237 5.40 7.65 -0.12
N ALA A 238 6.28 7.83 -1.12
CA ALA A 238 6.81 6.70 -1.91
C ALA A 238 8.15 6.08 -1.43
N VAL A 239 8.29 4.73 -1.52
CA VAL A 239 9.52 3.93 -1.32
C VAL A 239 9.63 2.85 -2.42
N GLN A 240 10.77 2.79 -3.11
CA GLN A 240 11.04 1.79 -4.15
C GLN A 240 12.04 0.73 -3.63
N ILE A 241 11.78 -0.55 -3.87
CA ILE A 241 12.67 -1.66 -3.47
C ILE A 241 12.87 -2.62 -4.66
N ASN A 242 14.13 -2.78 -5.09
CA ASN A 242 14.53 -3.74 -6.12
C ASN A 242 15.08 -5.02 -5.48
N LYS A 243 14.59 -6.19 -5.89
CA LYS A 243 15.16 -7.49 -5.45
C LYS A 243 16.34 -7.86 -6.36
N GLN A 244 17.55 -7.47 -5.98
CA GLN A 244 18.77 -8.04 -6.56
C GLN A 244 19.19 -9.26 -5.74
N MET A 245 19.35 -10.42 -6.37
CA MET A 245 19.95 -11.57 -5.70
C MET A 245 21.43 -11.26 -5.44
N ALA A 246 21.79 -11.10 -4.16
CA ALA A 246 23.17 -11.29 -3.74
C ALA A 246 23.50 -12.77 -4.00
N ARG A 247 24.41 -13.01 -4.95
CA ARG A 247 25.07 -14.31 -5.12
C ARG A 247 26.13 -14.48 -4.05
#